data_AF-A0A847IVC9-F1
#
_entry.id   AF-A0A847IVC9-F1
#
_cell.length_a   1.000
_cell.length_b   1.000
_cell.length_c   1.000
_cell.angle_alpha   90.00
_cell.angle_beta   90.00
_cell.angle_gamma   90.00
#
_symmetry.space_group_name_H-M   'P 1'
#
loop_
_entity.id
_entity.type
_entity.pdbx_description
1 polymer ?
#
loop_
_entity_poly.entity_id
_entity_poly.type
_entity_poly.pdbx_seq_one_letter_code
_entity_poly.pdbx_strand_id
1 'polypeptide(L)'
;MPPGEEYPFYFITDDSLLYCPMNHTSIDDDFEPVDGQRLILYYKFKETTTQEEGEEETLNPGDIKHIDIVQMQLVDTKEFYYTYEPDTLGTDRVEPQYLWFAGGGLGTKRYLNLQLSIQAYNPEKHSFVMAYNLSRETPLEDGYYCLELHHQAKDDPLYNNYNTLISYPLEGPCVEEGVKGLKITVNTINQGIKVYTLDY
;
A
#
# COMPACT_ATOMS: atom_id res chain seq x y z
N MET A 1 19.89 2.35 24.49
CA MET A 1 19.53 1.04 25.06
C MET A 1 20.78 0.16 25.07
N PRO A 2 20.89 -0.82 26.00
CA PRO A 2 22.04 -1.70 26.10
C PRO A 2 22.07 -2.75 24.97
N PRO A 3 23.21 -3.40 24.68
CA PRO A 3 23.32 -4.46 23.68
C PRO A 3 22.52 -5.71 24.09
N GLY A 4 21.70 -6.25 23.18
CA GLY A 4 20.98 -7.52 23.36
C GLY A 4 19.45 -7.42 23.48
N GLU A 5 18.86 -6.23 23.33
CA GLU A 5 17.41 -6.08 23.22
C GLU A 5 16.94 -6.36 21.79
N GLU A 6 15.99 -7.29 21.65
CA GLU A 6 15.29 -7.55 20.39
C GLU A 6 14.30 -6.40 20.12
N TYR A 7 14.39 -5.78 18.94
CA TYR A 7 13.35 -4.86 18.50
C TYR A 7 12.06 -5.66 18.25
N PRO A 8 10.92 -5.30 18.88
CA PRO A 8 9.68 -6.05 18.70
C PRO A 8 9.20 -6.02 17.23
N PHE A 9 9.56 -4.96 16.51
CA PHE A 9 9.36 -4.81 15.07
C PHE A 9 10.26 -3.69 14.54
N TYR A 10 10.37 -3.60 13.22
CA TYR A 10 11.05 -2.54 12.49
C TYR A 10 10.18 -2.13 11.29
N PHE A 11 10.51 -0.99 10.68
CA PHE A 11 9.83 -0.54 9.47
C PHE A 11 10.81 -0.51 8.31
N ILE A 12 10.36 -0.95 7.14
CA ILE A 12 11.10 -0.77 5.88
C ILE A 12 10.31 0.22 5.04
N THR A 13 10.96 1.30 4.65
CA THR A 13 10.36 2.33 3.80
C THR A 13 10.32 1.86 2.34
N ASP A 14 9.52 2.56 1.53
CA ASP A 14 9.34 2.27 0.11
C ASP A 14 10.63 2.33 -0.72
N ASP A 15 11.60 3.13 -0.26
CA ASP A 15 12.96 3.28 -0.79
C ASP A 15 14.00 2.37 -0.09
N SER A 16 13.54 1.36 0.65
CA SER A 16 14.36 0.31 1.27
C SER A 16 15.26 0.76 2.42
N LEU A 17 14.89 1.81 3.14
CA LEU A 17 15.56 2.22 4.37
C LEU A 17 14.98 1.47 5.57
N LEU A 18 15.84 1.06 6.50
CA LEU A 18 15.46 0.28 7.68
C LEU A 18 15.39 1.19 8.91
N TYR A 19 14.18 1.34 9.46
CA TYR A 19 13.92 2.19 10.62
C TYR A 19 13.58 1.34 11.85
N CYS A 20 14.36 1.54 12.92
CA CYS A 20 14.20 0.89 14.20
C CYS A 20 13.60 1.87 15.22
N PRO A 21 12.36 1.63 15.69
CA PRO A 21 11.75 2.48 16.70
C PRO A 21 12.39 2.28 18.06
N MET A 22 12.69 3.40 18.73
CA MET A 22 13.32 3.44 20.05
C MET A 22 12.33 3.77 21.18
N ASN A 23 11.14 4.25 20.82
CA ASN A 23 10.02 4.41 21.72
C ASN A 23 8.82 3.63 21.17
N HIS A 24 7.99 3.14 22.09
CA HIS A 24 6.73 2.46 21.76
C HIS A 24 5.53 3.15 22.42
N THR A 25 5.74 4.31 23.06
CA THR A 25 4.73 5.03 23.85
C THR A 25 3.55 5.55 23.03
N SER A 26 3.71 5.68 21.72
CA SER A 26 2.68 6.22 20.80
C SER A 26 1.89 5.11 20.10
N ILE A 27 2.11 3.86 20.50
CA ILE A 27 1.50 2.66 19.94
C ILE A 27 0.48 2.17 20.97
N ASP A 28 -0.67 1.73 20.47
CA ASP A 28 -1.66 1.05 21.30
C ASP A 28 -1.04 -0.19 21.96
N ASP A 29 -1.33 -0.43 23.24
CA ASP A 29 -0.81 -1.59 23.97
C ASP A 29 -1.26 -2.92 23.32
N ASP A 30 -2.37 -2.89 22.58
CA ASP A 30 -2.92 -4.04 21.85
C ASP A 30 -2.39 -4.16 20.39
N PHE A 31 -1.45 -3.32 19.97
CA PHE A 31 -0.89 -3.39 18.61
C PHE A 31 -0.01 -4.64 18.42
N GLU A 32 -0.47 -5.54 17.57
CA GLU A 32 0.30 -6.70 17.13
C GLU A 32 0.88 -6.46 15.73
N PRO A 33 2.21 -6.38 15.57
CA PRO A 33 2.83 -6.20 14.26
C PRO A 33 2.60 -7.45 13.39
N VAL A 34 1.97 -7.25 12.24
CA VAL A 34 1.80 -8.29 11.21
C VAL A 34 2.83 -8.08 10.11
N ASP A 35 3.57 -9.14 9.76
CA ASP A 35 4.56 -9.07 8.69
C ASP A 35 3.91 -8.64 7.36
N GLY A 36 4.55 -7.70 6.66
CA GLY A 36 4.03 -7.12 5.43
C GLY A 36 2.86 -6.14 5.57
N GLN A 37 2.40 -5.82 6.79
CA GLN A 37 1.39 -4.79 7.03
C GLN A 37 1.91 -3.41 6.65
N ARG A 38 1.15 -2.68 5.83
CA ARG A 38 1.49 -1.32 5.38
C ARG A 38 0.94 -0.28 6.33
N LEU A 39 1.64 0.83 6.47
CA LEU A 39 1.26 1.95 7.33
C LEU A 39 1.90 3.26 6.85
N ILE A 40 1.33 4.36 7.29
CA ILE A 40 1.94 5.69 7.25
C ILE A 40 2.55 5.98 8.61
N LEU A 41 3.85 6.25 8.62
CA LEU A 41 4.62 6.51 9.83
C LEU A 41 5.03 7.99 9.91
N TYR A 42 4.64 8.64 11.00
CA TYR A 42 5.16 9.94 11.38
C TYR A 42 6.18 9.74 12.51
N TYR A 43 7.39 10.25 12.31
CA TYR A 43 8.51 9.97 13.21
C TYR A 43 9.47 11.16 13.31
N LYS A 44 10.36 11.08 14.29
CA LYS A 44 11.53 11.94 14.41
C LYS A 44 12.78 11.08 14.45
N PHE A 45 13.84 11.49 13.76
CA PHE A 45 15.14 10.85 13.94
C PHE A 45 15.63 11.11 15.37
N LYS A 46 16.20 10.07 15.98
CA LYS A 46 16.83 10.19 17.27
C LYS A 46 18.26 10.67 17.05
N GLU A 47 18.58 11.85 17.57
CA GLU A 47 19.96 12.35 17.55
C GLU A 47 20.87 11.31 18.19
N THR A 48 21.72 10.70 17.37
CA THR A 48 22.88 9.98 17.88
C THR A 48 23.93 11.03 18.23
N THR A 49 24.67 10.80 19.31
CA THR A 49 25.53 11.78 20.00
C THR A 49 26.71 12.33 19.16
N THR A 50 26.72 12.06 17.86
CA THR A 50 27.77 12.39 16.89
C THR A 50 27.30 13.30 15.74
N GLN A 51 26.03 13.69 15.67
CA GLN A 51 25.59 14.71 14.70
C GLN A 51 25.92 16.10 15.23
N GLU A 52 26.82 16.81 14.56
CA GLU A 52 27.02 18.25 14.78
C GLU A 52 25.77 19.00 14.27
N GLU A 53 25.31 20.01 15.03
CA GLU A 53 24.14 20.84 14.65
C GLU A 53 24.32 21.41 13.24
N GLY A 54 23.55 20.91 12.27
CA GLY A 54 23.50 21.44 10.90
C GLY A 54 23.87 20.46 9.79
N GLU A 55 24.27 19.22 10.08
CA GLU A 55 24.46 18.20 9.04
C GLU A 55 23.12 17.60 8.60
N GLU A 56 22.80 17.67 7.30
CA GLU A 56 21.69 16.92 6.72
C GLU A 56 21.99 15.42 6.89
N GLU A 57 21.08 14.68 7.52
CA GLU A 57 21.24 13.25 7.69
C GLU A 57 21.22 12.55 6.32
N THR A 58 22.38 12.07 5.87
CA THR A 58 22.47 11.30 4.63
C THR A 58 21.74 9.96 4.79
N LEU A 59 20.73 9.75 3.96
CA LEU A 59 19.94 8.51 3.90
C LEU A 59 20.59 7.54 2.92
N ASN A 60 21.48 6.67 3.42
CA ASN A 60 22.09 5.63 2.60
C ASN A 60 21.35 4.30 2.79
N PRO A 61 21.02 3.58 1.70
CA PRO A 61 20.51 2.22 1.78
C PRO A 61 21.47 1.30 2.56
N GLY A 62 20.96 0.58 3.54
CA GLY A 62 21.73 -0.32 4.41
C GLY A 62 22.06 0.24 5.79
N ASP A 63 21.87 1.54 6.03
CA ASP A 63 21.98 2.11 7.37
C ASP A 63 20.72 1.83 8.20
N ILE A 64 20.92 1.39 9.44
CA ILE A 64 19.83 1.31 10.44
C ILE A 64 19.62 2.71 11.01
N LYS A 65 18.40 3.25 10.84
CA LYS A 65 18.02 4.54 11.42
C LYS A 65 17.21 4.34 12.68
N HIS A 66 17.59 5.03 13.74
CA HIS A 66 16.87 4.99 15.01
C HIS A 66 15.89 6.15 15.06
N ILE A 67 14.62 5.83 15.29
CA ILE A 67 13.54 6.82 15.25
C ILE A 67 12.72 6.79 16.54
N ASP A 68 12.11 7.92 16.86
CA ASP A 68 11.00 7.96 17.80
C ASP A 68 9.67 8.14 17.02
N ILE A 69 8.73 7.23 17.22
CA ILE A 69 7.38 7.22 16.62
C ILE A 69 6.55 8.34 17.24
N VAL A 70 6.03 9.21 16.37
CA VAL A 70 5.08 10.27 16.72
C VAL A 70 3.65 9.79 16.52
N GLN A 71 3.37 9.16 15.37
CA GLN A 71 2.05 8.64 15.03
C GLN A 71 2.18 7.53 13.99
N MET A 72 1.28 6.56 14.06
CA MET A 72 1.17 5.47 13.11
C MET A 72 -0.26 5.37 12.63
N GLN A 73 -0.45 5.21 11.33
CA GLN A 73 -1.76 4.97 10.72
C GLN A 73 -1.68 3.75 9.83
N LEU A 74 -2.45 2.71 10.14
CA LEU A 74 -2.51 1.51 9.31
C LEU A 74 -3.11 1.83 7.94
N VAL A 75 -2.54 1.19 6.92
CA VAL A 75 -3.03 1.21 5.55
C VAL A 75 -3.69 -0.13 5.28
N ASP A 76 -4.88 -0.11 4.66
CA ASP A 76 -5.56 -1.33 4.24
C ASP A 76 -4.64 -2.15 3.33
N THR A 77 -4.12 -3.27 3.84
CA THR A 77 -3.26 -4.18 3.08
C THR A 77 -4.08 -5.43 2.77
N LYS A 78 -4.34 -5.68 1.49
CA LYS A 78 -5.29 -6.70 1.04
C LYS A 78 -4.66 -7.56 -0.04
N GLU A 79 -4.98 -8.84 -0.06
CA GLU A 79 -4.59 -9.74 -1.13
C GLU A 79 -5.43 -9.52 -2.40
N PHE A 80 -4.91 -9.96 -3.54
CA PHE A 80 -5.72 -10.05 -4.76
C PHE A 80 -6.83 -11.08 -4.61
N TYR A 81 -7.99 -10.78 -5.18
CA TYR A 81 -9.14 -11.66 -5.15
C TYR A 81 -9.32 -12.38 -6.49
N TYR A 82 -9.19 -13.70 -6.49
CA TYR A 82 -9.24 -14.54 -7.67
C TYR A 82 -10.66 -15.09 -7.84
N THR A 83 -11.35 -14.76 -8.94
CA THR A 83 -12.75 -15.17 -9.16
C THR A 83 -13.11 -15.36 -10.62
N TYR A 84 -14.12 -16.20 -10.89
CA TYR A 84 -14.76 -16.31 -12.21
C TYR A 84 -15.91 -15.32 -12.40
N GLU A 85 -16.38 -14.68 -11.31
CA GLU A 85 -17.59 -13.84 -11.25
C GLU A 85 -17.29 -12.46 -10.64
N PRO A 86 -16.39 -11.65 -11.25
CA PRO A 86 -16.01 -10.34 -10.70
C PRO A 86 -17.15 -9.31 -10.70
N ASP A 87 -18.18 -9.51 -11.50
CA ASP A 87 -19.38 -8.67 -11.56
C ASP A 87 -20.18 -8.66 -10.25
N THR A 88 -19.93 -9.61 -9.34
CA THR A 88 -20.53 -9.67 -8.00
C THR A 88 -19.87 -8.75 -6.97
N LEU A 89 -18.69 -8.17 -7.27
CA LEU A 89 -17.83 -7.49 -6.30
C LEU A 89 -18.14 -6.00 -6.09
N GLY A 90 -19.22 -5.51 -6.69
CA GLY A 90 -19.56 -4.10 -6.70
C GLY A 90 -18.98 -3.35 -7.88
N THR A 91 -19.65 -2.27 -8.27
CA THR A 91 -19.32 -1.47 -9.45
C THR A 91 -19.40 0.03 -9.18
N ASP A 92 -19.42 0.44 -7.91
CA ASP A 92 -19.51 1.85 -7.54
C ASP A 92 -18.27 2.63 -8.02
N ARG A 93 -18.47 3.89 -8.38
CA ARG A 93 -17.41 4.69 -8.97
C ARG A 93 -16.36 5.11 -7.92
N VAL A 94 -15.10 5.12 -8.32
CA VAL A 94 -13.97 5.58 -7.50
C VAL A 94 -12.96 6.30 -8.39
N GLU A 95 -12.32 7.36 -7.91
CA GLU A 95 -11.32 8.09 -8.71
C GLU A 95 -9.90 7.82 -8.19
N PRO A 96 -9.08 7.03 -8.90
CA PRO A 96 -7.67 6.89 -8.57
C PRO A 96 -6.95 8.22 -8.73
N GLN A 97 -6.33 8.69 -7.65
CA GLN A 97 -5.48 9.88 -7.65
C GLN A 97 -4.05 9.51 -8.04
N TYR A 98 -3.54 8.43 -7.46
CA TYR A 98 -2.20 7.89 -7.74
C TYR A 98 -2.22 6.36 -7.66
N LEU A 99 -1.48 5.72 -8.57
CA LEU A 99 -1.15 4.30 -8.53
C LEU A 99 0.35 4.16 -8.73
N TRP A 100 1.02 3.39 -7.88
CA TRP A 100 2.46 3.19 -8.00
C TRP A 100 2.92 1.88 -7.37
N PHE A 101 4.07 1.41 -7.83
CA PHE A 101 4.78 0.31 -7.19
C PHE A 101 5.78 0.82 -6.17
N ALA A 102 5.88 0.16 -5.02
CA ALA A 102 6.90 0.47 -4.02
C ALA A 102 7.25 -0.74 -3.15
N GLY A 103 8.34 -0.65 -2.38
CA GLY A 103 8.88 -1.76 -1.61
C GLY A 103 9.64 -2.76 -2.48
N GLY A 104 9.85 -3.98 -1.98
CA GLY A 104 10.67 -5.01 -2.65
C GLY A 104 12.15 -5.00 -2.25
N GLY A 105 12.56 -4.07 -1.37
CA GLY A 105 13.90 -4.04 -0.80
C GLY A 105 14.05 -4.95 0.41
N LEU A 106 15.29 -5.30 0.73
CA LEU A 106 15.64 -6.04 1.96
C LEU A 106 14.85 -7.35 2.16
N GLY A 107 14.45 -8.02 1.07
CA GLY A 107 13.69 -9.26 1.12
C GLY A 107 12.19 -9.10 1.37
N THR A 108 11.67 -7.87 1.40
CA THR A 108 10.24 -7.58 1.50
C THR A 108 9.51 -7.78 0.18
N LYS A 109 8.18 -7.89 0.25
CA LYS A 109 7.31 -7.88 -0.94
C LYS A 109 7.33 -6.51 -1.59
N ARG A 110 7.16 -6.47 -2.92
CA ARG A 110 6.77 -5.24 -3.64
C ARG A 110 5.26 -5.10 -3.53
N TYR A 111 4.75 -3.87 -3.50
CA TYR A 111 3.33 -3.58 -3.37
C TYR A 111 2.85 -2.69 -4.51
N LEU A 112 1.63 -2.94 -4.97
CA LEU A 112 0.82 -1.97 -5.70
C LEU A 112 0.08 -1.10 -4.67
N ASN A 113 0.33 0.20 -4.70
CA ASN A 113 -0.33 1.17 -3.82
C ASN A 113 -1.30 2.02 -4.63
N LEU A 114 -2.47 2.30 -4.05
CA LEU A 114 -3.50 3.13 -4.65
C LEU A 114 -3.97 4.18 -3.67
N GLN A 115 -3.81 5.46 -4.04
CA GLN A 115 -4.54 6.55 -3.40
C GLN A 115 -5.83 6.78 -4.19
N LEU A 116 -6.97 6.60 -3.54
CA LEU A 116 -8.29 6.65 -4.15
C LEU A 116 -9.11 7.79 -3.54
N SER A 117 -9.87 8.50 -4.36
CA SER A 117 -10.88 9.46 -3.93
C SER A 117 -12.27 8.86 -4.12
N ILE A 118 -13.08 8.89 -3.07
CA ILE A 118 -14.49 8.50 -3.07
C ILE A 118 -15.39 9.65 -2.64
N GLN A 119 -16.65 9.60 -3.04
CA GLN A 119 -17.70 10.45 -2.49
C GLN A 119 -18.53 9.63 -1.50
N ALA A 120 -18.54 10.05 -0.24
CA ALA A 120 -19.18 9.30 0.85
C ALA A 120 -19.78 10.23 1.90
N TYR A 121 -20.71 9.72 2.70
CA TYR A 121 -21.12 10.26 3.99
C TYR A 121 -20.41 9.49 5.12
N ASN A 122 -20.34 8.16 5.01
CA ASN A 122 -19.60 7.28 5.91
C ASN A 122 -18.60 6.41 5.13
N PRO A 123 -17.34 6.87 4.96
CA PRO A 123 -16.34 6.18 4.15
C PRO A 123 -15.98 4.78 4.67
N GLU A 124 -16.20 4.47 5.96
CA GLU A 124 -15.89 3.17 6.56
C GLU A 124 -16.79 2.03 6.04
N LYS A 125 -17.94 2.35 5.44
CA LYS A 125 -18.81 1.33 4.82
C LYS A 125 -18.23 0.77 3.53
N HIS A 126 -17.40 1.57 2.86
CA HIS A 126 -16.90 1.28 1.53
C HIS A 126 -15.90 0.12 1.57
N SER A 127 -15.96 -0.75 0.58
CA SER A 127 -15.00 -1.83 0.41
C SER A 127 -14.42 -1.83 -1.00
N PHE A 128 -13.15 -2.19 -1.09
CA PHE A 128 -12.39 -2.25 -2.33
C PHE A 128 -11.78 -3.63 -2.50
N VAL A 129 -11.87 -4.16 -3.71
CA VAL A 129 -11.32 -5.45 -4.10
C VAL A 129 -10.54 -5.27 -5.39
N MET A 130 -9.28 -5.72 -5.40
CA MET A 130 -8.52 -5.85 -6.63
C MET A 130 -8.70 -7.28 -7.12
N ALA A 131 -9.52 -7.43 -8.15
CA ALA A 131 -9.92 -8.73 -8.66
C ALA A 131 -9.06 -9.15 -9.86
N TYR A 132 -8.75 -10.44 -9.88
CA TYR A 132 -8.32 -11.13 -11.08
C TYR A 132 -9.47 -12.01 -11.60
N ASN A 133 -9.88 -11.75 -12.84
CA ASN A 133 -10.93 -12.50 -13.50
C ASN A 133 -10.36 -13.77 -14.16
N LEU A 134 -10.60 -14.92 -13.54
CA LEU A 134 -10.14 -16.24 -13.99
C LEU A 134 -10.74 -16.68 -15.33
N SER A 135 -11.82 -16.05 -15.77
CA SER A 135 -12.44 -16.30 -17.08
C SER A 135 -11.77 -15.53 -18.23
N ARG A 136 -10.84 -14.64 -17.93
CA ARG A 136 -10.14 -13.81 -18.92
C ARG A 136 -8.73 -14.32 -19.17
N GLU A 137 -8.28 -14.15 -20.40
CA GLU A 137 -6.88 -14.36 -20.74
C GLU A 137 -6.01 -13.29 -20.05
N THR A 138 -4.99 -13.75 -19.33
CA THR A 138 -3.95 -12.92 -18.73
C THR A 138 -2.65 -13.74 -18.66
N PRO A 139 -1.48 -13.12 -18.79
CA PRO A 139 -1.28 -11.78 -19.32
C PRO A 139 -1.81 -11.67 -20.76
N LEU A 140 -2.14 -10.45 -21.21
CA LEU A 140 -2.55 -10.22 -22.60
C LEU A 140 -1.36 -10.46 -23.55
N GLU A 141 -1.63 -10.55 -24.87
CA GLU A 141 -0.57 -10.66 -25.90
C GLU A 141 0.50 -9.55 -25.81
N ASP A 142 0.13 -8.38 -25.31
CA ASP A 142 1.06 -7.26 -25.10
C ASP A 142 1.96 -7.40 -23.86
N GLY A 143 1.75 -8.45 -23.04
CA GLY A 143 2.56 -8.85 -21.89
C GLY A 143 2.11 -8.28 -20.54
N TYR A 144 0.96 -7.62 -20.46
CA TYR A 144 0.46 -7.03 -19.21
C TYR A 144 -0.54 -7.95 -18.50
N TYR A 145 -0.42 -8.03 -17.18
CA TYR A 145 -1.38 -8.74 -16.33
C TYR A 145 -2.61 -7.85 -16.04
N CYS A 146 -3.80 -8.34 -16.37
CA CYS A 146 -5.04 -7.59 -16.18
C CYS A 146 -5.63 -7.78 -14.78
N LEU A 147 -5.98 -6.65 -14.15
CA LEU A 147 -6.70 -6.59 -12.88
C LEU A 147 -7.89 -5.64 -13.00
N GLU A 148 -8.88 -5.82 -12.12
CA GLU A 148 -10.09 -5.00 -12.05
C GLU A 148 -10.25 -4.47 -10.62
N LEU A 149 -10.27 -3.14 -10.45
CA LEU A 149 -10.57 -2.53 -9.16
C LEU A 149 -12.09 -2.41 -9.01
N HIS A 150 -12.62 -3.16 -8.06
CA HIS A 150 -14.02 -3.12 -7.66
C HIS A 150 -14.19 -2.31 -6.38
N HIS A 151 -15.29 -1.59 -6.32
CA HIS A 151 -15.67 -0.72 -5.22
C HIS A 151 -17.15 -0.92 -4.92
N GLN A 152 -17.48 -1.05 -3.63
CA GLN A 152 -18.83 -1.20 -3.13
C GLN A 152 -19.07 -0.20 -1.99
N ALA A 153 -19.96 0.77 -2.24
CA ALA A 153 -20.32 1.84 -1.31
C ALA A 153 -21.45 1.44 -0.33
N LYS A 154 -22.15 0.33 -0.59
CA LYS A 154 -23.25 -0.18 0.25
C LYS A 154 -24.35 0.86 0.52
N ASP A 155 -24.84 1.46 -0.56
CA ASP A 155 -25.88 2.52 -0.55
C ASP A 155 -25.50 3.77 0.27
N ASP A 156 -24.20 4.03 0.48
CA ASP A 156 -23.78 5.24 1.18
C ASP A 156 -24.01 6.50 0.31
N PRO A 157 -24.64 7.57 0.86
CA PRO A 157 -24.90 8.77 0.10
C PRO A 157 -23.63 9.48 -0.37
N LEU A 158 -23.64 9.93 -1.63
CA LEU A 158 -22.58 10.77 -2.19
C LEU A 158 -22.62 12.17 -1.54
N TYR A 159 -21.72 12.46 -0.62
CA TYR A 159 -21.71 13.73 0.14
C TYR A 159 -20.37 14.49 0.05
N ASN A 160 -19.33 14.01 0.73
CA ASN A 160 -18.01 14.64 0.75
C ASN A 160 -16.97 13.79 0.03
N ASN A 161 -15.92 14.42 -0.49
CA ASN A 161 -14.76 13.71 -1.01
C ASN A 161 -13.88 13.21 0.15
N TYR A 162 -13.60 11.92 0.16
CA TYR A 162 -12.64 11.29 1.08
C TYR A 162 -11.53 10.62 0.28
N ASN A 163 -10.31 10.70 0.80
CA ASN A 163 -9.17 9.96 0.27
C ASN A 163 -8.91 8.73 1.13
N THR A 164 -8.65 7.60 0.48
CA THR A 164 -8.18 6.38 1.14
C THR A 164 -6.92 5.87 0.45
N LEU A 165 -6.10 5.14 1.20
CA LEU A 165 -4.89 4.50 0.71
C LEU A 165 -5.02 3.01 0.95
N ILE A 166 -4.73 2.23 -0.10
CA ILE A 166 -4.83 0.76 -0.07
C ILE A 166 -3.58 0.20 -0.75
N SER A 167 -3.06 -0.89 -0.20
CA SER A 167 -1.91 -1.60 -0.72
C SER A 167 -2.25 -3.06 -0.99
N TYR A 168 -1.74 -3.57 -2.11
CA TYR A 168 -1.85 -4.98 -2.48
C TYR A 168 -0.43 -5.54 -2.68
N PRO A 169 -0.02 -6.60 -1.96
CA PRO A 169 1.26 -7.23 -2.22
C PRO A 169 1.26 -7.82 -3.63
N LEU A 170 2.36 -7.60 -4.37
CA LEU A 170 2.55 -8.13 -5.71
C LEU A 170 3.12 -9.54 -5.63
N GLU A 171 2.22 -10.51 -5.63
CA GLU A 171 2.58 -11.92 -5.57
C GLU A 171 1.82 -12.75 -6.60
N GLY A 172 2.35 -13.94 -6.87
CA GLY A 172 1.75 -14.91 -7.77
C GLY A 172 1.92 -14.55 -9.25
N PRO A 173 0.96 -14.92 -10.11
CA PRO A 173 1.11 -14.86 -11.57
C PRO A 173 1.38 -13.48 -12.14
N CYS A 174 1.01 -12.41 -11.41
CA CYS A 174 1.21 -11.05 -11.88
C CYS A 174 2.69 -10.64 -11.94
N VAL A 175 3.59 -11.31 -11.20
CA VAL A 175 5.03 -11.00 -11.15
C VAL A 175 5.90 -12.11 -11.75
N GLU A 176 5.30 -13.04 -12.50
CA GLU A 176 6.04 -14.10 -13.19
C GLU A 176 6.95 -13.55 -14.31
N GLU A 177 8.01 -14.29 -14.62
CA GLU A 177 8.96 -13.92 -15.67
C GLU A 177 8.24 -13.71 -17.01
N GLY A 178 8.49 -12.55 -17.64
CA GLY A 178 7.87 -12.18 -18.91
C GLY A 178 6.64 -11.28 -18.79
N VAL A 179 6.06 -11.12 -17.59
CA VAL A 179 5.03 -10.10 -17.34
C VAL A 179 5.69 -8.72 -17.28
N LYS A 180 5.21 -7.78 -18.10
CA LYS A 180 5.79 -6.43 -18.23
C LYS A 180 5.30 -5.44 -17.18
N GLY A 181 4.15 -5.73 -16.57
CA GLY A 181 3.47 -4.83 -15.66
C GLY A 181 1.99 -5.16 -15.52
N LEU A 182 1.23 -4.19 -15.01
CA LEU A 182 -0.19 -4.31 -14.74
C LEU A 182 -1.04 -3.42 -15.63
N LYS A 183 -2.20 -3.92 -16.03
CA LYS A 183 -3.32 -3.13 -16.56
C LYS A 183 -4.50 -3.21 -15.61
N ILE A 184 -4.84 -2.08 -15.00
CA ILE A 184 -5.88 -2.00 -13.97
C ILE A 184 -7.10 -1.30 -14.55
N THR A 185 -8.20 -2.02 -14.68
CA THR A 185 -9.49 -1.48 -15.08
C THR A 185 -10.22 -0.90 -13.87
N VAL A 186 -10.73 0.32 -14.00
CA VAL A 186 -11.41 1.04 -12.92
C VAL A 186 -12.67 1.73 -13.45
N ASN A 187 -13.78 1.62 -12.73
CA ASN A 187 -14.96 2.45 -12.98
C ASN A 187 -14.80 3.82 -12.31
N THR A 188 -14.34 4.81 -13.06
CA THR A 188 -13.98 6.14 -12.54
C THR A 188 -15.20 7.05 -12.32
N ILE A 189 -15.06 8.02 -11.42
CA ILE A 189 -16.10 9.02 -11.16
C ILE A 189 -16.33 9.88 -12.41
N ASN A 190 -15.24 10.34 -13.05
CA ASN A 190 -15.30 11.35 -14.10
C ASN A 190 -15.36 10.79 -15.52
N GLN A 191 -14.78 9.61 -15.78
CA GLN A 191 -14.56 9.11 -17.14
C GLN A 191 -15.23 7.75 -17.42
N GLY A 192 -15.97 7.20 -16.45
CA GLY A 192 -16.48 5.83 -16.53
C GLY A 192 -15.34 4.81 -16.52
N ILE A 193 -15.48 3.73 -17.28
CA ILE A 193 -14.46 2.67 -17.31
C ILE A 193 -13.17 3.17 -17.96
N LYS A 194 -12.06 3.09 -17.23
CA LYS A 194 -10.72 3.46 -17.68
C LYS A 194 -9.71 2.37 -17.32
N VAL A 195 -8.67 2.24 -18.14
CA VAL A 195 -7.56 1.32 -17.91
C VAL A 195 -6.29 2.12 -17.60
N TYR A 196 -5.64 1.79 -16.49
CA TYR A 196 -4.35 2.33 -16.07
C TYR A 196 -3.27 1.30 -16.36
N THR A 197 -2.18 1.70 -17.03
CA THR A 197 -1.04 0.81 -17.32
C THR A 197 0.14 1.22 -16.45
N LEU A 198 0.74 0.26 -15.75
CA LEU A 198 1.92 0.45 -14.92
C LEU A 198 2.97 -0.57 -15.32
N ASP A 199 4.19 -0.11 -15.60
CA ASP A 199 5.33 -0.95 -15.98
C ASP A 199 6.13 -1.34 -14.73
N TYR A 200 6.67 -2.57 -14.71
CA TYR A 200 7.50 -3.05 -13.60
C TYR A 200 8.89 -2.42 -13.53
#